data_AF-A0A7C3B9G9-F1
#
_entry.id   AF-A0A7C3B9G9-F1
#
_cell.length_a   1.000
_cell.length_b   1.000
_cell.length_c   1.000
_cell.angle_alpha   90.00
_cell.angle_beta   90.00
_cell.angle_gamma   90.00
#
_symmetry.space_group_name_H-M   'P 1'
#
loop_
_entity.id
_entity.type
_entity.pdbx_description
1 polymer ?
#
loop_
_entity_poly.entity_id
_entity_poly.type
_entity_poly.pdbx_seq_one_letter_code
_entity_poly.pdbx_strand_id
1 'polypeptide(L)'
;MPQKAPQVFGAILSLAVLVIYAVLLGAGIYNAFVNPDVTYTDNSLQAANLVTGLVGSVVAVGLALKSPPEDRDGDGRLRRNVTALSRMVAPQRASVTVQEVVGWAYLIVWLIIGLAAFLVAVTRTQVPELVFNTGWTWLGTAVVAAYSFFGIEQG
;
A
#
# COMPACT_ATOMS: atom_id res chain seq x y z
N MET A 1 34.01 -2.99 6.26
CA MET A 1 33.24 -2.66 5.03
C MET A 1 31.86 -2.19 5.46
N PRO A 2 31.37 -0.99 5.10
CA PRO A 2 30.12 -0.49 5.68
C PRO A 2 28.94 -1.23 5.04
N GLN A 3 27.98 -1.66 5.86
CA GLN A 3 26.74 -2.38 5.46
C GLN A 3 25.81 -1.50 4.60
N LYS A 4 26.24 -1.14 3.38
CA LYS A 4 25.49 -0.26 2.45
C LYS A 4 24.45 -1.00 1.62
N ALA A 5 24.67 -2.29 1.34
CA ALA A 5 23.85 -3.09 0.44
C ALA A 5 22.42 -3.39 0.92
N PRO A 6 22.17 -3.79 2.19
CA PRO A 6 20.84 -4.26 2.58
C PRO A 6 19.78 -3.16 2.63
N GLN A 7 20.18 -1.91 2.94
CA GLN A 7 19.24 -0.79 3.08
C GLN A 7 18.75 -0.26 1.73
N VAL A 8 19.66 -0.13 0.75
CA VAL A 8 19.30 0.31 -0.60
C VAL A 8 18.45 -0.75 -1.29
N PHE A 9 18.76 -2.03 -1.05
CA PHE A 9 17.98 -3.15 -1.56
C PHE A 9 16.53 -3.11 -1.06
N GLY A 10 16.29 -2.89 0.23
CA GLY A 10 14.94 -2.80 0.80
C GLY A 10 14.09 -1.68 0.18
N ALA A 11 14.68 -0.49 0.00
CA ALA A 11 13.99 0.64 -0.62
C ALA A 11 13.66 0.37 -2.10
N ILE A 12 14.62 -0.16 -2.87
CA ILE A 12 14.40 -0.54 -4.28
C ILE A 12 13.30 -1.60 -4.38
N LEU A 13 13.36 -2.62 -3.53
CA LEU A 13 12.38 -3.69 -3.51
C LEU A 13 10.98 -3.15 -3.18
N SER A 14 10.85 -2.29 -2.18
CA SER A 14 9.56 -1.70 -1.80
C SER A 14 8.97 -0.85 -2.92
N LEU A 15 9.78 0.00 -3.56
CA LEU A 15 9.36 0.79 -4.71
C LEU A 15 8.97 -0.09 -5.90
N ALA A 16 9.75 -1.15 -6.18
CA ALA A 16 9.43 -2.10 -7.24
C ALA A 16 8.09 -2.80 -6.97
N VAL A 17 7.84 -3.23 -5.73
CA VAL A 17 6.57 -3.84 -5.33
C VAL A 17 5.40 -2.87 -5.48
N LEU A 18 5.57 -1.58 -5.13
CA LEU A 18 4.53 -0.56 -5.33
C LEU A 18 4.24 -0.33 -6.82
N VAL A 19 5.28 -0.28 -7.66
CA VAL A 19 5.12 -0.13 -9.11
C VAL A 19 4.40 -1.34 -9.71
N ILE A 20 4.80 -2.56 -9.30
CA ILE A 20 4.12 -3.79 -9.73
C ILE A 20 2.66 -3.77 -9.30
N TYR A 21 2.38 -3.36 -8.06
CA TYR A 21 1.02 -3.20 -7.55
C TYR A 21 0.20 -2.23 -8.42
N ALA A 22 0.72 -1.02 -8.66
CA ALA A 22 0.03 0.00 -9.44
C ALA A 22 -0.22 -0.44 -10.89
N VAL A 23 0.76 -1.09 -11.53
CA VAL A 23 0.64 -1.55 -12.93
C VAL A 23 -0.32 -2.73 -13.04
N LEU A 24 -0.19 -3.75 -12.19
CA LEU A 24 -1.03 -4.94 -12.25
C LEU A 24 -2.50 -4.60 -11.99
N LEU A 25 -2.79 -3.87 -10.91
CA LEU A 25 -4.16 -3.48 -10.60
C LEU A 25 -4.66 -2.41 -11.56
N GLY A 26 -3.83 -1.44 -11.94
CA GLY A 26 -4.21 -0.40 -12.90
C GLY A 26 -4.64 -1.00 -14.24
N ALA A 27 -3.90 -2.00 -14.74
CA ALA A 27 -4.26 -2.74 -15.94
C ALA A 27 -5.54 -3.57 -15.74
N GLY A 28 -5.69 -4.23 -14.58
CA GLY A 28 -6.92 -4.96 -14.24
C GLY A 28 -8.15 -4.05 -14.19
N ILE A 29 -8.03 -2.91 -13.51
CA ILE A 29 -9.06 -1.89 -13.42
C ILE A 29 -9.41 -1.41 -14.82
N TYR A 30 -8.42 -1.03 -15.63
CA TYR A 30 -8.63 -0.61 -17.02
C TYR A 30 -9.36 -1.68 -17.83
N ASN A 31 -8.96 -2.95 -17.72
CA ASN A 31 -9.62 -4.06 -18.40
C ASN A 31 -11.06 -4.25 -17.92
N ALA A 32 -11.39 -3.98 -16.66
CA ALA A 32 -12.77 -4.01 -16.20
C ALA A 32 -13.68 -3.01 -16.94
N PHE A 33 -13.12 -1.93 -17.51
CA PHE A 33 -13.86 -0.97 -18.33
C PHE A 33 -13.85 -1.30 -19.82
N VAL A 34 -12.72 -1.81 -20.33
CA VAL A 34 -12.49 -1.95 -21.77
C VAL A 34 -12.67 -3.37 -22.28
N ASN A 35 -12.22 -4.38 -21.52
CA ASN A 35 -12.26 -5.79 -21.88
C ASN A 35 -12.63 -6.64 -20.64
N PRO A 36 -13.90 -6.60 -20.19
CA PRO A 36 -14.31 -7.21 -18.92
C PRO A 36 -14.13 -8.74 -18.91
N ASP A 37 -14.10 -9.36 -20.08
CA ASP A 37 -13.93 -10.81 -20.26
C ASP A 37 -12.46 -11.27 -20.25
N VAL A 38 -11.50 -10.37 -19.98
CA VAL A 38 -10.09 -10.73 -19.84
C VAL A 38 -9.93 -11.74 -18.70
N THR A 39 -9.42 -12.92 -19.07
CA THR A 39 -9.05 -13.95 -18.12
C THR A 39 -7.58 -13.81 -17.73
N TYR A 40 -7.34 -13.99 -16.45
CA TYR A 40 -6.01 -13.95 -15.85
C TYR A 40 -5.59 -15.39 -15.51
N THR A 41 -4.29 -15.69 -15.61
CA THR A 41 -3.78 -17.00 -15.20
C THR A 41 -3.78 -17.13 -13.68
N ASP A 42 -3.91 -18.33 -13.14
CA ASP A 42 -3.85 -18.58 -11.69
C ASP A 42 -2.60 -17.98 -11.04
N ASN A 43 -1.45 -18.09 -11.73
CA ASN A 43 -0.19 -17.51 -11.29
C ASN A 43 -0.26 -15.98 -11.17
N SER A 44 -0.95 -15.30 -12.10
CA SER A 44 -1.10 -13.85 -12.06
C SER A 44 -2.07 -13.40 -10.95
N LEU A 45 -3.11 -14.17 -10.68
CA LEU A 45 -4.02 -13.94 -9.54
C LEU A 45 -3.28 -14.09 -8.21
N GLN A 46 -2.49 -15.15 -8.06
CA GLN A 46 -1.70 -15.39 -6.86
C GLN A 46 -0.64 -14.30 -6.65
N ALA A 47 0.05 -13.88 -7.72
CA ALA A 47 1.00 -12.79 -7.68
C ALA A 47 0.34 -11.47 -7.26
N ALA A 48 -0.83 -11.14 -7.81
CA ALA A 48 -1.57 -9.93 -7.45
C ALA A 48 -1.99 -9.91 -5.98
N ASN A 49 -2.51 -11.03 -5.47
CA ASN A 49 -2.88 -11.16 -4.06
C ASN A 49 -1.67 -11.01 -3.14
N LEU A 50 -0.55 -11.65 -3.48
CA LEU A 50 0.70 -11.55 -2.74
C LEU A 50 1.22 -10.11 -2.70
N VAL A 51 1.30 -9.45 -3.87
CA VAL A 51 1.76 -8.06 -3.97
C VAL A 51 0.85 -7.13 -3.17
N THR A 52 -0.46 -7.31 -3.24
CA THR A 52 -1.44 -6.52 -2.48
C THR A 52 -1.26 -6.68 -0.98
N GLY A 53 -1.12 -7.93 -0.50
CA GLY A 53 -0.87 -8.20 0.91
C GLY A 53 0.45 -7.61 1.39
N LEU A 54 1.52 -7.68 0.57
CA LEU A 54 2.81 -7.08 0.89
C LEU A 54 2.71 -5.56 1.00
N VAL A 55 2.13 -4.87 0.02
CA VAL A 55 1.95 -3.40 0.09
C VAL A 55 1.07 -3.02 1.28
N GLY A 56 -0.05 -3.73 1.48
CA GLY A 56 -0.97 -3.48 2.59
C GLY A 56 -0.31 -3.68 3.96
N SER A 57 0.53 -4.70 4.12
CA SER A 57 1.26 -4.93 5.39
C SER A 57 2.30 -3.83 5.66
N VAL A 58 3.03 -3.37 4.64
CA VAL A 58 3.97 -2.23 4.78
C VAL A 58 3.22 -0.97 5.23
N VAL A 59 2.06 -0.68 4.64
CA VAL A 59 1.23 0.47 5.05
C VAL A 59 0.71 0.29 6.48
N ALA A 60 0.14 -0.87 6.80
CA ALA A 60 -0.40 -1.14 8.13
C ALA A 60 0.68 -1.00 9.22
N VAL A 61 1.87 -1.58 8.99
CA VAL A 61 3.01 -1.47 9.91
C VAL A 61 3.49 -0.02 10.02
N GLY A 62 3.64 0.68 8.90
CA GLY A 62 4.03 2.10 8.89
C GLY A 62 3.06 2.99 9.69
N LEU A 63 1.76 2.71 9.58
CA LEU A 63 0.72 3.43 10.31
C LEU A 63 0.54 2.98 11.77
N ALA A 64 1.00 1.78 12.12
CA ALA A 64 0.94 1.24 13.49
C ALA A 64 2.06 1.72 14.41
N LEU A 65 3.12 2.33 13.89
CA LEU A 65 4.23 2.79 14.71
C LEU A 65 3.78 3.91 15.67
N LYS A 66 3.63 3.57 16.96
CA LYS A 66 3.21 4.49 18.03
C LYS A 66 4.25 5.60 18.25
N SER A 67 3.75 6.81 18.46
CA SER A 67 4.55 7.95 18.94
C SER A 67 4.73 7.90 20.48
N PRO A 68 5.82 8.46 21.04
CA PRO A 68 5.97 8.67 22.47
C PRO A 68 4.81 9.51 23.06
N PRO A 69 4.49 9.34 24.36
CA PRO A 69 3.22 9.78 24.98
C PRO A 69 3.01 11.30 25.12
N GLU A 70 3.91 12.15 24.62
CA GLU A 70 3.95 13.58 24.98
C GLU A 70 3.23 14.51 23.98
N ASP A 71 2.83 14.03 22.81
CA ASP A 71 2.19 14.87 21.78
C ASP A 71 0.66 14.81 21.84
N ARG A 72 0.05 15.84 22.45
CA ARG A 72 -1.40 16.06 22.50
C ARG A 72 -2.00 16.68 21.23
N ASP A 73 -1.18 16.97 20.21
CA ASP A 73 -1.64 17.62 18.99
C ASP A 73 -2.01 16.61 17.89
N GLY A 74 -3.29 16.56 17.53
CA GLY A 74 -3.89 15.55 16.64
C GLY A 74 -3.40 15.64 15.19
N ASP A 75 -3.06 16.83 14.71
CA ASP A 75 -2.66 17.08 13.32
C ASP A 75 -1.29 16.49 12.95
N GLY A 76 -0.43 16.23 13.94
CA GLY A 76 0.91 15.68 13.72
C GLY A 76 0.96 14.17 13.49
N ARG A 77 -0.11 13.43 13.81
CA ARG A 77 -0.09 11.94 13.80
C ARG A 77 0.11 11.37 12.40
N LEU A 78 -0.64 11.86 11.40
CA LEU A 78 -0.57 11.35 10.03
C LEU A 78 0.80 11.62 9.39
N ARG A 79 1.33 12.84 9.50
CA ARG A 79 2.67 13.18 9.00
C ARG A 79 3.76 12.33 9.64
N ARG A 80 3.68 12.07 10.95
CA ARG A 80 4.64 11.20 11.66
C ARG A 80 4.58 9.76 11.20
N ASN A 81 3.37 9.19 11.07
CA ASN A 81 3.21 7.81 10.62
C ASN A 81 3.65 7.65 9.16
N VAL A 82 3.37 8.64 8.31
CA VAL A 82 3.90 8.68 6.94
C VAL A 82 5.42 8.81 6.93
N THR A 83 6.01 9.56 7.87
CA THR A 83 7.47 9.61 8.06
C THR A 83 8.04 8.26 8.52
N ALA A 84 7.28 7.50 9.30
CA ALA A 84 7.67 6.17 9.73
C ALA A 84 7.61 5.17 8.56
N LEU A 85 6.54 5.22 7.76
CA LEU A 85 6.41 4.52 6.49
C LEU A 85 7.56 4.88 5.53
N SER A 86 7.89 6.17 5.38
CA SER A 86 8.96 6.60 4.48
C SER A 86 10.31 6.01 4.87
N ARG A 87 10.58 5.81 6.17
CA ARG A 87 11.83 5.17 6.62
C ARG A 87 11.91 3.69 6.25
N MET A 88 10.77 3.04 5.99
CA MET A 88 10.73 1.66 5.52
C MET A 88 10.92 1.56 4.00
N VAL A 89 10.39 2.54 3.26
CA VAL A 89 10.29 2.46 1.79
C VAL A 89 11.31 3.33 1.04
N ALA A 90 11.84 4.38 1.67
CA ALA A 90 12.79 5.31 1.06
C ALA A 90 14.24 5.04 1.50
N PRO A 91 15.25 5.38 0.68
CA PRO A 91 16.65 5.25 1.05
C PRO A 91 16.98 6.12 2.28
N GLN A 92 17.65 5.56 3.30
CA GLN A 92 18.02 6.28 4.54
C GLN A 92 18.85 7.55 4.31
N ARG A 93 19.59 7.63 3.20
CA ARG A 93 20.42 8.80 2.84
C ARG A 93 19.70 9.84 1.99
N ALA A 94 18.45 9.59 1.61
CA ALA A 94 17.66 10.57 0.90
C ALA A 94 17.39 11.78 1.81
N SER A 95 17.25 12.97 1.22
CA SER A 95 16.87 14.16 1.97
C SER A 95 15.52 13.95 2.68
N VAL A 96 15.28 14.67 3.78
CA VAL A 96 14.02 14.60 4.53
C VAL A 96 12.82 14.82 3.61
N THR A 97 12.92 15.78 2.70
CA THR A 97 11.92 16.06 1.68
C THR A 97 11.65 14.86 0.78
N VAL A 98 12.68 14.17 0.28
CA VAL A 98 12.50 12.99 -0.57
C VAL A 98 11.86 11.85 0.20
N GLN A 99 12.26 11.62 1.45
CA GLN A 99 11.64 10.60 2.29
C GLN A 99 10.15 10.88 2.47
N GLU A 100 9.80 12.11 2.87
CA GLU A 100 8.40 12.51 3.05
C GLU A 100 7.58 12.35 1.76
N VAL A 101 8.11 12.79 0.62
CA VAL A 101 7.45 12.63 -0.69
C VAL A 101 7.22 11.16 -1.02
N VAL A 102 8.21 10.29 -0.80
CA VAL A 102 8.08 8.85 -1.09
C VAL A 102 7.07 8.19 -0.16
N GLY A 103 7.06 8.53 1.13
CA GLY A 103 6.07 8.01 2.09
C GLY A 103 4.65 8.36 1.69
N TRP A 104 4.42 9.63 1.33
CA TRP A 104 3.11 10.08 0.84
C TRP A 104 2.74 9.44 -0.49
N ALA A 105 3.66 9.38 -1.46
CA ALA A 105 3.41 8.73 -2.74
C ALA A 105 3.03 7.26 -2.55
N TYR A 106 3.73 6.53 -1.68
CA TYR A 106 3.42 5.14 -1.37
C TYR A 106 2.01 4.99 -0.80
N LEU A 107 1.67 5.80 0.22
CA LEU A 107 0.36 5.77 0.86
C LEU A 107 -0.76 6.12 -0.13
N ILE A 108 -0.58 7.18 -0.91
CA ILE A 108 -1.57 7.68 -1.87
C ILE A 108 -1.80 6.66 -2.99
N VAL A 109 -0.74 6.09 -3.55
CA VAL A 109 -0.85 5.07 -4.62
C VAL A 109 -1.58 3.84 -4.09
N TRP A 110 -1.20 3.33 -2.92
CA TRP A 110 -1.88 2.21 -2.29
C TRP A 110 -3.36 2.50 -2.04
N LEU A 111 -3.68 3.69 -1.53
CA LEU A 111 -5.05 4.10 -1.22
C LEU A 111 -5.89 4.22 -2.49
N ILE A 112 -5.41 4.96 -3.50
CA ILE A 112 -6.16 5.24 -4.74
C ILE A 112 -6.40 3.97 -5.52
N ILE A 113 -5.36 3.17 -5.76
CA ILE A 113 -5.44 1.98 -6.60
C ILE A 113 -6.29 0.90 -5.93
N GLY A 114 -6.11 0.70 -4.62
CA GLY A 114 -6.91 -0.26 -3.87
C GLY A 114 -8.37 0.15 -3.74
N LEU A 115 -8.64 1.42 -3.45
CA LEU A 115 -10.01 1.95 -3.42
C LEU A 115 -10.69 1.83 -4.79
N ALA A 116 -9.97 2.16 -5.87
CA ALA A 116 -10.50 2.02 -7.22
C ALA A 116 -10.84 0.55 -7.54
N ALA A 117 -9.95 -0.39 -7.20
CA ALA A 117 -10.21 -1.83 -7.38
C ALA A 117 -11.46 -2.28 -6.60
N PHE A 118 -11.58 -1.86 -5.34
CA PHE A 118 -12.75 -2.17 -4.51
C PHE A 118 -14.04 -1.56 -5.08
N LEU A 119 -14.02 -0.28 -5.46
CA LEU A 119 -15.18 0.40 -6.04
C LEU A 119 -15.62 -0.26 -7.34
N VAL A 120 -14.69 -0.64 -8.21
CA VAL A 120 -15.00 -1.40 -9.43
C VAL A 120 -15.63 -2.74 -9.08
N ALA A 121 -15.05 -3.49 -8.13
CA ALA A 121 -15.56 -4.79 -7.69
C ALA A 121 -17.00 -4.74 -7.17
N VAL A 122 -17.42 -3.66 -6.50
CA VAL A 122 -18.78 -3.55 -5.93
C VAL A 122 -19.79 -2.86 -6.86
N THR A 123 -19.33 -2.06 -7.83
CA THR A 123 -20.23 -1.30 -8.73
C THR A 123 -20.52 -1.99 -10.05
N ARG A 124 -19.66 -2.93 -10.47
CA ARG A 124 -19.76 -3.63 -11.75
C ARG A 124 -20.22 -5.07 -11.55
N THR A 125 -21.09 -5.53 -12.44
CA THR A 125 -21.59 -6.91 -12.44
C THR A 125 -20.58 -7.93 -12.98
N GLN A 126 -19.67 -7.47 -13.84
CA GLN A 126 -18.60 -8.27 -14.43
C GLN A 126 -17.28 -7.53 -14.22
N VAL A 127 -16.37 -8.18 -13.50
CA VAL A 127 -15.07 -7.62 -13.14
C VAL A 127 -14.06 -8.76 -13.23
N PRO A 128 -12.86 -8.52 -13.80
CA PRO A 128 -11.83 -9.53 -13.80
C PRO A 128 -11.51 -10.00 -12.37
N GLU A 129 -11.36 -11.30 -12.20
CA GLU A 129 -11.16 -11.93 -10.88
C GLU A 129 -9.99 -11.30 -10.10
N LEU A 130 -8.94 -10.89 -10.81
CA LEU A 130 -7.79 -10.18 -10.24
C LEU A 130 -8.23 -8.94 -9.46
N VAL A 131 -9.07 -8.10 -10.06
CA VAL A 131 -9.54 -6.84 -9.45
C VAL A 131 -10.49 -7.13 -8.30
N PHE A 132 -11.38 -8.11 -8.49
CA PHE A 132 -12.34 -8.53 -7.45
C PHE A 132 -11.62 -9.00 -6.18
N ASN A 133 -10.75 -10.01 -6.30
CA ASN A 133 -10.01 -10.58 -5.16
C ASN A 133 -9.11 -9.54 -4.49
N THR A 134 -8.48 -8.69 -5.29
CA THR A 134 -7.59 -7.67 -4.78
C THR A 134 -8.34 -6.56 -4.04
N GLY A 135 -9.49 -6.12 -4.55
CA GLY A 135 -10.31 -5.09 -3.91
C GLY A 135 -10.74 -5.50 -2.49
N TRP A 136 -11.16 -6.75 -2.31
CA TRP A 136 -11.50 -7.30 -0.99
C TRP A 136 -10.29 -7.44 -0.07
N THR A 137 -9.17 -7.91 -0.60
CA THR A 137 -7.90 -8.01 0.15
C THR A 137 -7.45 -6.63 0.63
N TRP A 138 -7.50 -5.62 -0.25
CA TRP A 138 -7.18 -4.25 0.09
C TRP A 138 -8.08 -3.72 1.21
N LEU A 139 -9.40 -3.92 1.12
CA LEU A 139 -10.34 -3.47 2.15
C LEU A 139 -9.95 -4.03 3.53
N GLY A 140 -9.64 -5.32 3.62
CA GLY A 140 -9.19 -5.95 4.86
C GLY A 140 -7.94 -5.27 5.43
N THR A 141 -6.92 -5.04 4.59
CA THR A 141 -5.70 -4.34 5.03
C THR A 141 -5.94 -2.88 5.38
N ALA A 142 -6.87 -2.20 4.71
CA ALA A 142 -7.20 -0.80 4.95
C ALA A 142 -7.90 -0.63 6.31
N VAL A 143 -8.79 -1.55 6.67
CA VAL A 143 -9.43 -1.58 7.98
C VAL A 143 -8.39 -1.78 9.09
N VAL A 144 -7.48 -2.75 8.93
CA VAL A 144 -6.38 -2.98 9.89
C VAL A 144 -5.51 -1.73 10.05
N ALA A 145 -5.11 -1.13 8.92
CA ALA A 145 -4.30 0.08 8.91
C ALA A 145 -5.02 1.27 9.59
N ALA A 146 -6.33 1.40 9.40
CA ALA A 146 -7.15 2.42 10.05
C ALA A 146 -7.21 2.20 11.58
N TYR A 147 -7.45 0.97 12.03
CA TYR A 147 -7.42 0.64 13.46
C TYR A 147 -6.06 0.97 14.10
N SER A 148 -4.97 0.59 13.43
CA SER A 148 -3.62 0.92 13.85
C SER A 148 -3.37 2.44 13.92
N PHE A 149 -3.86 3.19 12.93
CA PHE A 149 -3.72 4.64 12.88
C PHE A 149 -4.47 5.35 14.01
N PHE A 150 -5.73 4.98 14.23
CA PHE A 150 -6.57 5.61 15.26
C PHE A 150 -6.21 5.14 16.67
N GLY A 151 -5.54 4.00 16.81
CA GLY A 151 -5.13 3.48 18.12
C GLY A 151 -6.34 3.03 18.94
N ILE A 152 -7.36 2.48 18.28
CA ILE A 152 -8.51 1.89 18.96
C ILE A 152 -8.00 0.63 19.65
N GLU A 153 -7.74 0.74 20.95
CA GLU A 153 -7.31 -0.37 21.79
C GLU A 153 -8.46 -1.39 21.85
N GLN A 154 -8.19 -2.64 21.47
CA GLN A 154 -9.07 -3.75 21.83
C GLN A 154 -8.96 -3.89 23.34
N GLY A 155 -10.01 -3.48 24.05
CA GLY A 155 -10.13 -3.60 25.50
C GLY A 155 -10.02 -5.03 26.00
#